data_AF-A0A3N4WMD9-F1
#
_entry.id   AF-A0A3N4WMD9-F1
#
_cell.length_a   1.000
_cell.length_b   1.000
_cell.length_c   1.000
_cell.angle_alpha   90.00
_cell.angle_beta   90.00
_cell.angle_gamma   90.00
#
_symmetry.space_group_name_H-M   'P 1'
#
loop_
_entity.id
_entity.type
_entity.pdbx_description
1 polymer ?
#
loop_
_entity_poly.entity_id
_entity_poly.type
_entity_poly.pdbx_seq_one_letter_code
_entity_poly.pdbx_strand_id
1 'polypeptide(L)'
;MKIFFALLFSLFSLSAFSHPHSFLDMKNKVLIENDKLNGFAMTWILDEITSAELIYEINQSKDKQKAKQKITAELNESAVNNHYFSELYDDKKTPLKFKAQPVSPSITIDDNRIYYHFELALAKPQEVKGHSFMLFTFEPSYYLYMGYEKFSDLSSTEQNLCKVSLEEPKVNQSLRLYASGLDKTASPDMPDDMSQSLGAQFAQKVKIICQ
;
A
#
# COMPACT_ATOMS: atom_id res chain seq x y z
N MET A 1 31.90 35.86 31.06
CA MET A 1 31.80 35.82 29.57
C MET A 1 31.68 34.43 28.97
N LYS A 2 32.28 33.36 29.52
CA LYS A 2 32.20 32.00 28.91
C LYS A 2 30.86 31.27 29.10
N ILE A 3 30.15 31.52 30.21
CA ILE A 3 28.86 30.85 30.52
C ILE A 3 27.70 31.42 29.70
N PHE A 4 27.74 32.70 29.36
CA PHE A 4 26.67 33.36 28.58
C PHE A 4 26.62 32.90 27.12
N PHE A 5 27.74 32.43 26.57
CA PHE A 5 27.80 31.92 25.20
C PHE A 5 27.21 30.50 25.07
N ALA A 6 27.20 29.72 26.16
CA ALA A 6 26.64 28.37 26.18
C ALA A 6 25.09 28.37 26.24
N LEU A 7 24.49 29.39 26.89
CA LEU A 7 23.03 29.51 26.99
C LEU A 7 22.35 29.97 25.68
N LEU A 8 23.10 30.63 24.80
CA LEU A 8 22.56 31.17 23.54
C LEU A 8 22.44 30.09 22.45
N PHE A 9 23.18 28.98 22.57
CA PHE A 9 23.16 27.89 21.59
C PHE A 9 22.01 26.88 21.80
N SER A 10 21.39 26.83 22.99
CA SER A 10 20.28 25.91 23.29
C SER A 10 18.90 26.42 22.82
N LEU A 11 18.80 27.64 22.32
CA LEU A 11 17.56 28.25 21.81
C LEU A 11 17.42 28.13 20.28
N PHE A 12 18.41 27.57 19.60
CA PHE A 12 18.36 27.26 18.16
C PHE A 12 18.01 25.78 17.94
N SER A 13 16.90 25.32 18.51
CA SER A 13 16.26 24.11 18.02
C SER A 13 15.63 24.42 16.66
N LEU A 14 16.38 24.18 15.58
CA LEU A 14 15.83 24.08 14.23
C LEU A 14 14.68 23.09 14.31
N SER A 15 13.46 23.56 14.05
CA SER A 15 12.31 22.70 13.81
C SER A 15 12.65 21.85 12.60
N ALA A 16 13.20 20.66 12.84
CA ALA A 16 13.19 19.62 11.83
C ALA A 16 11.72 19.25 11.65
N PHE A 17 11.11 19.72 10.56
CA PHE A 17 9.84 19.18 10.12
C PHE A 17 10.11 17.75 9.66
N SER A 18 10.09 16.82 10.61
CA SER A 18 9.96 15.40 10.30
C SER A 18 8.54 15.21 9.81
N HIS A 19 8.35 15.29 8.49
CA HIS A 19 7.09 14.97 7.85
C HIS A 19 6.75 13.51 8.19
N PRO A 20 5.62 13.20 8.85
CA PRO A 20 5.26 11.81 9.11
C PRO A 20 5.03 11.12 7.76
N HIS A 21 5.90 10.16 7.47
CA HIS A 21 5.67 9.17 6.44
C HIS A 21 4.76 8.13 7.06
N SER A 22 3.59 7.92 6.48
CA SER A 22 2.76 6.79 6.86
C SER A 22 3.27 5.55 6.13
N PHE A 23 3.20 4.42 6.81
CA PHE A 23 3.63 3.14 6.25
C PHE A 23 2.46 2.16 6.28
N LEU A 24 2.37 1.36 5.23
CA LEU A 24 1.37 0.32 5.09
C LEU A 24 2.05 -0.91 4.51
N ASP A 25 2.19 -1.93 5.35
CA ASP A 25 2.75 -3.20 4.91
C ASP A 25 1.65 -4.02 4.27
N MET A 26 2.01 -4.81 3.27
CA MET A 26 1.07 -5.57 2.48
C MET A 26 1.39 -7.06 2.53
N LYS A 27 0.33 -7.85 2.54
CA LYS A 27 0.37 -9.25 2.12
C LYS A 27 -0.60 -9.44 0.97
N ASN A 28 -0.23 -10.30 0.04
CA ASN A 28 -1.02 -10.55 -1.16
C ASN A 28 -0.98 -12.02 -1.54
N LYS A 29 -2.16 -12.61 -1.65
CA LYS A 29 -2.36 -13.93 -2.21
C LYS A 29 -3.10 -13.82 -3.54
N VAL A 30 -2.42 -14.21 -4.62
CA VAL A 30 -3.01 -14.31 -5.96
C VAL A 30 -4.06 -15.42 -5.97
N LEU A 31 -5.28 -15.08 -6.38
CA LEU A 31 -6.42 -15.98 -6.40
C LEU A 31 -6.62 -16.52 -7.81
N ILE A 32 -6.22 -17.78 -8.00
CA ILE A 32 -6.42 -18.54 -9.22
C ILE A 32 -7.36 -19.71 -8.93
N GLU A 33 -8.37 -19.87 -9.76
CA GLU A 33 -9.34 -20.95 -9.70
C GLU A 33 -9.76 -21.32 -11.12
N ASN A 34 -9.87 -22.61 -11.43
CA ASN A 34 -10.29 -23.09 -12.76
C ASN A 34 -9.49 -22.45 -13.91
N ASP A 35 -8.16 -22.43 -13.79
CA ASP A 35 -7.21 -21.82 -14.74
C ASP A 35 -7.42 -20.31 -14.98
N LYS A 36 -8.10 -19.62 -14.07
CA LYS A 36 -8.39 -18.19 -14.18
C LYS A 36 -7.90 -17.37 -13.00
N LEU A 37 -7.28 -16.23 -13.29
CA LEU A 37 -6.98 -15.19 -12.32
C LEU A 37 -8.27 -14.47 -11.96
N ASN A 38 -8.75 -14.70 -10.74
CA ASN A 38 -9.98 -14.13 -10.21
C ASN A 38 -9.76 -12.84 -9.42
N GLY A 39 -8.59 -12.68 -8.80
CA GLY A 39 -8.34 -11.54 -7.91
C GLY A 39 -7.13 -11.72 -7.02
N PHE A 40 -7.14 -10.95 -5.95
CA PHE A 40 -6.11 -10.92 -4.92
C PHE A 40 -6.77 -10.90 -3.55
N ALA A 41 -6.39 -11.82 -2.65
CA ALA A 41 -6.69 -11.67 -1.23
C ALA A 41 -5.58 -10.83 -0.61
N MET A 42 -5.92 -9.61 -0.24
CA MET A 42 -4.99 -8.61 0.26
C MET A 42 -5.13 -8.44 1.76
N THR A 43 -4.03 -8.06 2.39
CA THR A 43 -4.01 -7.57 3.76
C THR A 43 -3.15 -6.33 3.83
N TRP A 44 -3.74 -5.22 4.25
CA TRP A 44 -3.05 -3.97 4.55
C TRP A 44 -2.84 -3.86 6.05
N ILE A 45 -1.60 -3.70 6.45
CA ILE A 45 -1.18 -3.63 7.85
C ILE A 45 -0.80 -2.18 8.11
N LEU A 46 -1.65 -1.47 8.85
CA LEU A 46 -1.43 -0.06 9.16
C LEU A 46 -0.19 0.09 10.06
N ASP A 47 0.52 1.21 9.94
CA ASP A 47 1.62 1.53 10.84
C ASP A 47 1.18 1.59 12.31
N GLU A 48 2.17 1.58 13.21
CA GLU A 48 1.94 1.54 14.66
C GLU A 48 1.16 2.76 15.16
N ILE A 49 1.41 3.95 14.61
CA ILE A 49 0.79 5.20 15.05
C ILE A 49 -0.70 5.19 14.70
N THR A 50 -1.02 4.93 13.43
CA THR A 50 -2.39 4.84 12.93
C THR A 50 -3.14 3.70 13.63
N SER A 51 -2.47 2.57 13.83
CA SER A 51 -3.05 1.43 14.55
C SER A 51 -3.36 1.78 16.00
N ALA A 52 -2.46 2.47 16.71
CA ALA A 52 -2.65 2.84 18.11
C ALA A 52 -3.87 3.76 18.29
N GLU A 53 -4.07 4.72 17.38
CA GLU A 53 -5.23 5.61 17.37
C GLU A 53 -6.54 4.82 17.21
N LEU A 54 -6.61 3.95 16.19
CA LEU A 54 -7.80 3.15 15.92
C LEU A 54 -8.08 2.11 17.02
N ILE A 55 -7.03 1.49 17.57
CA ILE A 55 -7.15 0.56 18.69
C ILE A 55 -7.63 1.30 19.95
N TYR A 56 -7.18 2.54 20.17
CA TYR A 56 -7.68 3.37 21.26
C TYR A 56 -9.18 3.67 21.08
N GLU A 57 -9.63 4.06 19.88
CA GLU A 57 -11.06 4.24 19.59
C GLU A 57 -11.87 2.97 19.90
N ILE A 58 -11.38 1.80 19.45
CA ILE A 58 -12.02 0.50 19.71
C ILE A 58 -12.11 0.23 21.21
N ASN A 59 -11.04 0.52 21.97
CA ASN A 59 -10.98 0.25 23.40
C ASN A 59 -11.86 1.19 24.22
N GLN A 60 -12.03 2.43 23.78
CA GLN A 60 -12.91 3.40 24.42
C GLN A 60 -14.39 3.21 24.06
N SER A 61 -14.69 2.45 22.99
CA SER A 61 -16.06 2.12 22.62
C SER A 61 -16.71 1.14 23.60
N LYS A 62 -17.95 1.44 23.99
CA LYS A 62 -18.82 0.51 24.74
C LYS A 62 -19.14 -0.76 23.95
N ASP A 63 -19.21 -0.63 22.62
CA ASP A 63 -19.42 -1.74 21.70
C ASP A 63 -18.21 -1.85 20.76
N LYS A 64 -17.29 -2.74 21.12
CA LYS A 64 -16.06 -2.95 20.36
C LYS A 64 -16.32 -3.52 18.96
N GLN A 65 -17.37 -4.32 18.78
CA GLN A 65 -17.68 -4.90 17.48
C GLN A 65 -18.22 -3.84 16.53
N LYS A 66 -19.12 -2.99 17.01
CA LYS A 66 -19.60 -1.85 16.23
C LYS A 66 -18.48 -0.87 15.86
N ALA A 67 -17.54 -0.61 16.78
CA ALA A 67 -16.36 0.21 16.47
C ALA A 67 -15.49 -0.42 15.37
N LYS A 68 -15.22 -1.73 15.46
CA LYS A 68 -14.48 -2.45 14.40
C LYS A 68 -15.20 -2.41 13.05
N GLN A 69 -16.52 -2.56 13.03
CA GLN A 69 -17.32 -2.46 11.80
C GLN A 69 -17.26 -1.06 11.18
N LYS A 70 -17.33 -0.01 12.01
CA LYS A 70 -17.18 1.39 11.56
C LYS A 70 -15.80 1.61 10.92
N ILE A 71 -14.73 1.22 11.60
CA ILE A 71 -13.35 1.35 11.09
C ILE A 71 -13.17 0.54 9.79
N THR A 72 -13.71 -0.68 9.74
CA THR A 72 -13.70 -1.50 8.51
C THR A 72 -14.39 -0.77 7.35
N ALA A 73 -15.53 -0.12 7.61
CA ALA A 73 -16.27 0.63 6.59
C ALA A 73 -15.51 1.87 6.12
N GLU A 74 -14.84 2.61 7.02
CA GLU A 74 -14.02 3.78 6.69
C GLU A 74 -12.79 3.38 5.85
N LEU A 75 -12.09 2.30 6.22
CA LEU A 75 -10.98 1.77 5.44
C LEU A 75 -11.44 1.28 4.05
N ASN A 76 -12.60 0.63 4.01
CA ASN A 76 -13.23 0.19 2.76
C ASN A 76 -13.57 1.36 1.85
N GLU A 77 -14.20 2.41 2.38
CA GLU A 77 -14.53 3.62 1.64
C GLU A 77 -13.27 4.31 1.09
N SER A 78 -12.24 4.46 1.93
CA SER A 78 -10.95 5.00 1.50
C SER A 78 -10.31 4.17 0.39
N ALA A 79 -10.31 2.83 0.52
CA ALA A 79 -9.80 1.94 -0.50
C ALA A 79 -10.58 2.12 -1.82
N VAL A 80 -11.91 2.12 -1.79
CA VAL A 80 -12.73 2.30 -3.00
C VAL A 80 -12.49 3.65 -3.68
N ASN A 81 -12.49 4.74 -2.90
CA ASN A 81 -12.31 6.11 -3.42
C ASN A 81 -10.93 6.32 -4.07
N ASN A 82 -9.92 5.59 -3.59
CA ASN A 82 -8.57 5.63 -4.14
C ASN A 82 -8.29 4.46 -5.11
N HIS A 83 -9.31 3.80 -5.64
CA HIS A 83 -9.18 2.67 -6.57
C HIS A 83 -8.24 1.57 -6.06
N TYR A 84 -8.32 1.28 -4.76
CA TYR A 84 -7.50 0.34 -4.01
C TYR A 84 -5.99 0.61 -4.10
N PHE A 85 -5.61 1.83 -4.50
CA PHE A 85 -4.23 2.20 -4.81
C PHE A 85 -3.58 1.26 -5.83
N SER A 86 -4.36 0.52 -6.63
CA SER A 86 -3.87 -0.66 -7.34
C SER A 86 -4.18 -0.65 -8.83
N GLU A 87 -3.19 -1.02 -9.63
CA GLU A 87 -3.28 -1.17 -11.08
C GLU A 87 -2.79 -2.55 -11.50
N LEU A 88 -3.53 -3.22 -12.39
CA LEU A 88 -3.17 -4.54 -12.92
C LEU A 88 -3.05 -4.49 -14.43
N TYR A 89 -1.99 -5.08 -14.96
CA TYR A 89 -1.75 -5.15 -16.40
C TYR A 89 -1.52 -6.59 -16.86
N ASP A 90 -1.99 -6.90 -18.08
CA ASP A 90 -1.67 -8.15 -18.77
C ASP A 90 -0.29 -8.11 -19.46
N ASP A 91 0.07 -9.19 -20.17
CA ASP A 91 1.32 -9.34 -20.91
C ASP A 91 1.52 -8.30 -22.03
N LYS A 92 0.41 -7.70 -22.50
CA LYS A 92 0.38 -6.66 -23.54
C LYS A 92 0.31 -5.25 -22.95
N LYS A 93 0.44 -5.12 -21.62
CA LYS A 93 0.28 -3.86 -20.87
C LYS A 93 -1.12 -3.26 -20.99
N THR A 94 -2.14 -4.09 -21.22
CA THR A 94 -3.54 -3.66 -21.18
C THR A 94 -3.98 -3.60 -19.71
N PRO A 95 -4.57 -2.48 -19.24
CA PRO A 95 -5.07 -2.39 -17.88
C PRO A 95 -6.30 -3.28 -17.69
N LEU A 96 -6.28 -4.07 -16.63
CA LEU A 96 -7.37 -4.93 -16.18
C LEU A 96 -8.12 -4.26 -15.04
N LYS A 97 -9.46 -4.34 -15.06
CA LYS A 97 -10.31 -3.66 -14.09
C LYS A 97 -10.71 -4.58 -12.94
N PHE A 98 -10.83 -4.00 -11.76
CA PHE A 98 -11.38 -4.65 -10.57
C PHE A 98 -12.88 -4.38 -10.43
N LYS A 99 -13.57 -5.17 -9.61
CA LYS A 99 -14.91 -4.85 -9.15
C LYS A 99 -14.88 -3.60 -8.28
N ALA A 100 -15.98 -2.86 -8.27
CA ALA A 100 -16.08 -1.59 -7.55
C ALA A 100 -16.00 -1.77 -6.03
N GLN A 101 -16.56 -2.86 -5.49
CA GLN A 101 -16.56 -3.17 -4.06
C GLN A 101 -15.67 -4.38 -3.78
N PRO A 102 -14.94 -4.41 -2.66
CA PRO A 102 -14.16 -5.58 -2.31
C PRO A 102 -15.06 -6.66 -1.72
N VAL A 103 -14.55 -7.89 -1.69
CA VAL A 103 -15.26 -9.02 -1.09
C VAL A 103 -14.75 -9.23 0.34
N SER A 104 -15.69 -9.43 1.26
CA SER A 104 -15.44 -9.77 2.67
C SER A 104 -14.46 -8.84 3.41
N PRO A 105 -14.61 -7.50 3.35
CA PRO A 105 -13.73 -6.59 4.08
C PRO A 105 -13.87 -6.81 5.60
N SER A 106 -12.75 -6.87 6.31
CA SER A 106 -12.72 -7.05 7.76
C SER A 106 -11.43 -6.49 8.35
N ILE A 107 -11.42 -6.26 9.67
CA ILE A 107 -10.19 -5.95 10.40
C ILE A 107 -9.90 -6.99 11.48
N THR A 108 -8.62 -7.28 11.67
CA THR A 108 -8.10 -7.94 12.86
C THR A 108 -7.06 -7.05 13.55
N ILE A 109 -6.79 -7.35 14.82
CA ILE A 109 -5.72 -6.69 15.59
C ILE A 109 -4.74 -7.78 15.95
N ASP A 110 -3.49 -7.62 15.53
CA ASP A 110 -2.40 -8.51 15.86
C ASP A 110 -1.14 -7.68 16.12
N ASP A 111 -0.37 -8.04 17.15
CA ASP A 111 0.83 -7.30 17.59
C ASP A 111 0.65 -5.77 17.65
N ASN A 112 -0.46 -5.31 18.27
CA ASN A 112 -0.85 -3.89 18.35
C ASN A 112 -0.99 -3.15 17.00
N ARG A 113 -1.11 -3.88 15.89
CA ARG A 113 -1.36 -3.33 14.56
C ARG A 113 -2.71 -3.75 14.03
N ILE A 114 -3.32 -2.87 13.24
CA ILE A 114 -4.59 -3.13 12.55
C ILE A 114 -4.27 -3.78 11.20
N TYR A 115 -4.86 -4.94 10.97
CA TYR A 115 -4.79 -5.68 9.72
C TYR A 115 -6.14 -5.56 9.02
N TYR A 116 -6.18 -4.86 7.91
CA TYR A 116 -7.35 -4.75 7.05
C TYR A 116 -7.29 -5.81 5.95
N HIS A 117 -8.22 -6.74 5.97
CA HIS A 117 -8.32 -7.85 5.02
C HIS A 117 -9.45 -7.61 4.05
N PHE A 118 -9.21 -7.90 2.77
CA PHE A 118 -10.22 -7.82 1.73
C PHE A 118 -9.79 -8.63 0.50
N GLU A 119 -10.75 -9.05 -0.33
CA GLU A 119 -10.43 -9.56 -1.66
C GLU A 119 -10.71 -8.50 -2.73
N LEU A 120 -9.69 -8.22 -3.52
CA LEU A 120 -9.75 -7.38 -4.71
C LEU A 120 -10.03 -8.26 -5.93
N ALA A 121 -11.30 -8.45 -6.24
CA ALA A 121 -11.75 -9.27 -7.36
C ALA A 121 -11.62 -8.54 -8.70
N LEU A 122 -11.18 -9.24 -9.75
CA LEU A 122 -11.23 -8.73 -11.11
C LEU A 122 -12.70 -8.60 -11.57
N ALA A 123 -12.98 -7.55 -12.34
CA ALA A 123 -14.28 -7.36 -12.99
C ALA A 123 -14.57 -8.49 -13.98
N LYS A 124 -13.53 -8.98 -14.65
CA LYS A 124 -13.56 -10.15 -15.54
C LYS A 124 -12.36 -11.05 -15.22
N PRO A 125 -12.57 -12.32 -14.84
CA PRO A 125 -11.48 -13.28 -14.69
C PRO A 125 -10.66 -13.45 -15.97
N GLN A 126 -9.35 -13.68 -15.84
CA GLN A 126 -8.42 -13.82 -16.97
C GLN A 126 -7.88 -15.24 -17.05
N GLU A 127 -7.76 -15.80 -18.25
CA GLU A 127 -7.05 -17.06 -18.47
C GLU A 127 -5.58 -16.89 -18.06
N VAL A 128 -5.02 -17.86 -17.32
CA VAL A 128 -3.64 -17.72 -16.81
C VAL A 128 -2.60 -18.46 -17.63
N LYS A 129 -2.94 -19.59 -18.25
CA LYS A 129 -1.97 -20.45 -18.96
C LYS A 129 -1.26 -19.69 -20.07
N GLY A 130 0.07 -19.67 -20.02
CA GLY A 130 0.91 -18.93 -20.97
C GLY A 130 0.84 -17.40 -20.86
N HIS A 131 0.16 -16.84 -19.86
CA HIS A 131 0.05 -15.41 -19.63
C HIS A 131 0.90 -14.94 -18.44
N SER A 132 1.11 -13.62 -18.39
CA SER A 132 1.74 -12.97 -17.26
C SER A 132 0.98 -11.71 -16.87
N PHE A 133 1.05 -11.37 -15.59
CA PHE A 133 0.37 -10.20 -15.04
C PHE A 133 1.32 -9.41 -14.15
N MET A 134 1.10 -8.10 -14.09
CA MET A 134 1.86 -7.20 -13.24
C MET A 134 0.90 -6.33 -12.45
N LEU A 135 0.91 -6.51 -11.13
CA LEU A 135 0.16 -5.72 -10.17
C LEU A 135 1.08 -4.67 -9.55
N PHE A 136 0.58 -3.45 -9.50
CA PHE A 136 1.16 -2.30 -8.84
C PHE A 136 0.22 -1.89 -7.71
N THR A 137 0.77 -1.54 -6.55
CA THR A 137 -0.01 -0.92 -5.47
C THR A 137 0.80 0.25 -4.90
N PHE A 138 0.28 1.48 -4.98
CA PHE A 138 0.97 2.70 -4.57
C PHE A 138 0.02 3.88 -4.32
N GLU A 139 0.41 4.75 -3.40
CA GLU A 139 -0.22 6.06 -3.23
C GLU A 139 0.50 7.09 -4.14
N PRO A 140 -0.21 7.87 -4.98
CA PRO A 140 0.43 8.69 -6.02
C PRO A 140 1.42 9.75 -5.53
N SER A 141 1.16 10.31 -4.34
CA SER A 141 1.91 11.43 -3.79
C SER A 141 3.06 11.05 -2.87
N TYR A 142 3.46 9.76 -2.79
CA TYR A 142 4.60 9.23 -2.02
C TYR A 142 4.57 9.42 -0.49
N TYR A 143 3.55 10.06 0.09
CA TYR A 143 3.45 10.28 1.54
C TYR A 143 3.09 9.02 2.31
N LEU A 144 2.40 8.10 1.64
CA LEU A 144 2.11 6.76 2.15
C LEU A 144 2.97 5.75 1.40
N TYR A 145 3.94 5.16 2.09
CA TYR A 145 4.63 3.99 1.58
C TYR A 145 3.74 2.77 1.70
N MET A 146 3.49 2.10 0.56
CA MET A 146 2.78 0.82 0.51
C MET A 146 3.74 -0.24 -0.03
N GLY A 147 4.10 -1.22 0.79
CA GLY A 147 5.12 -2.19 0.41
C GLY A 147 4.95 -3.57 1.03
N TYR A 148 5.69 -4.53 0.48
CA TYR A 148 5.86 -5.88 1.01
C TYR A 148 7.22 -5.94 1.71
N GLU A 149 7.23 -6.33 2.98
CA GLU A 149 8.45 -6.43 3.79
C GLU A 149 9.35 -7.58 3.34
N LYS A 150 8.73 -8.69 2.89
CA LYS A 150 9.45 -9.89 2.47
C LYS A 150 8.69 -10.65 1.39
N PHE A 151 9.43 -11.43 0.60
CA PHE A 151 8.85 -12.26 -0.45
C PHE A 151 7.75 -13.22 0.05
N SER A 152 7.85 -13.73 1.29
CA SER A 152 6.86 -14.63 1.86
C SER A 152 5.49 -13.98 2.12
N ASP A 153 5.40 -12.65 2.02
CA ASP A 153 4.13 -11.93 2.06
C ASP A 153 3.36 -12.04 0.73
N LEU A 154 4.01 -12.59 -0.31
CA LEU A 154 3.39 -12.96 -1.57
C LEU A 154 3.13 -14.47 -1.63
N SER A 155 1.94 -14.84 -2.09
CA SER A 155 1.59 -16.24 -2.34
C SER A 155 0.58 -16.38 -3.49
N SER A 156 0.29 -17.62 -3.87
CA SER A 156 -0.73 -17.96 -4.87
C SER A 156 -1.53 -19.17 -4.36
N THR A 157 -2.81 -19.26 -4.73
CA THR A 157 -3.60 -20.50 -4.54
C THR A 157 -3.06 -21.65 -5.39
N GLU A 158 -2.54 -21.36 -6.58
CA GLU A 158 -2.03 -22.33 -7.55
C GLU A 158 -0.54 -22.06 -7.87
N GLN A 159 0.35 -22.34 -6.93
CA GLN A 159 1.79 -22.06 -7.07
C GLN A 159 2.48 -22.87 -8.17
N ASN A 160 1.94 -24.05 -8.49
CA ASN A 160 2.46 -24.89 -9.57
C ASN A 160 2.12 -24.34 -10.95
N LEU A 161 1.01 -23.60 -11.07
CA LEU A 161 0.56 -23.01 -12.33
C LEU A 161 1.17 -21.63 -12.53
N CYS A 162 1.18 -20.81 -11.49
CA CYS A 162 1.66 -19.43 -11.55
C CYS A 162 2.69 -19.14 -10.45
N LYS A 163 3.88 -18.74 -10.89
CA LYS A 163 4.95 -18.24 -10.02
C LYS A 163 4.73 -16.75 -9.76
N VAL A 164 4.73 -16.38 -8.48
CA VAL A 164 4.61 -15.00 -8.02
C VAL A 164 5.98 -14.49 -7.60
N SER A 165 6.31 -13.25 -7.92
CA SER A 165 7.56 -12.61 -7.53
C SER A 165 7.42 -11.11 -7.28
N LEU A 166 8.30 -10.59 -6.43
CA LEU A 166 8.41 -9.17 -6.12
C LEU A 166 9.55 -8.56 -6.93
N GLU A 167 9.28 -7.44 -7.60
CA GLU A 167 10.29 -6.62 -8.28
C GLU A 167 10.40 -5.27 -7.56
N GLU A 168 11.59 -5.00 -7.01
CA GLU A 168 11.89 -3.73 -6.36
C GLU A 168 11.97 -2.57 -7.36
N PRO A 169 11.57 -1.35 -6.97
CA PRO A 169 11.65 -0.18 -7.84
C PRO A 169 13.11 0.18 -8.15
N LYS A 170 13.37 0.47 -9.43
CA LYS A 170 14.70 0.94 -9.88
C LYS A 170 14.75 2.46 -9.86
N VAL A 171 14.87 3.03 -8.67
CA VAL A 171 14.94 4.48 -8.48
C VAL A 171 16.39 4.96 -8.67
N ASN A 172 16.61 5.98 -9.49
CA ASN A 172 17.93 6.59 -9.64
C ASN A 172 18.21 7.63 -8.54
N GLN A 173 19.48 8.04 -8.37
CA GLN A 173 19.86 8.97 -7.30
C GLN A 173 19.21 10.35 -7.44
N SER A 174 19.04 10.84 -8.68
CA SER A 174 18.40 12.13 -8.93
C SER A 174 16.95 12.15 -8.43
N LEU A 175 16.20 11.09 -8.71
CA LEU A 175 14.81 10.97 -8.31
C LEU A 175 14.67 10.81 -6.79
N ARG A 176 15.60 10.10 -6.14
CA ARG A 176 15.67 10.05 -4.66
C ARG A 176 15.92 11.43 -4.06
N LEU A 177 16.91 12.16 -4.58
CA LEU A 177 17.24 13.51 -4.09
C LEU A 177 16.09 14.49 -4.32
N TYR A 178 15.43 14.39 -5.47
CA TYR A 178 14.23 15.15 -5.76
C TYR A 178 13.13 14.87 -4.74
N ALA A 179 12.77 13.61 -4.53
CA ALA A 179 11.76 13.22 -3.55
C ALA A 179 12.12 13.68 -2.12
N SER A 180 13.39 13.55 -1.71
CA SER A 180 13.87 14.03 -0.40
C SER A 180 13.86 15.56 -0.24
N GLY A 181 13.84 16.30 -1.35
CA GLY A 181 13.82 17.77 -1.35
C GLY A 181 12.43 18.37 -1.40
N LEU A 182 11.37 17.56 -1.58
CA LEU A 182 9.99 18.02 -1.61
C LEU A 182 9.48 18.27 -0.19
N ASP A 183 8.85 19.43 0.02
CA ASP A 183 8.09 19.72 1.24
C ASP A 183 6.66 19.17 1.09
N LYS A 184 5.95 18.96 2.21
CA LYS A 184 4.58 18.40 2.26
C LYS A 184 3.56 19.13 1.37
N THR A 185 3.77 20.42 1.13
CA THR A 185 2.88 21.26 0.33
C THR A 185 3.32 21.37 -1.12
N ALA A 186 4.44 20.76 -1.49
CA ALA A 186 4.91 20.74 -2.86
C ALA A 186 4.17 19.64 -3.62
N SER A 187 3.38 20.05 -4.61
CA SER A 187 2.95 19.11 -5.65
C SER A 187 4.20 18.71 -6.45
N PRO A 188 4.49 17.41 -6.60
CA PRO A 188 5.57 16.98 -7.47
C PRO A 188 5.33 17.53 -8.89
N ASP A 189 6.36 18.11 -9.50
CA ASP A 189 6.39 18.45 -10.92
C ASP A 189 6.53 17.15 -11.75
N MET A 190 5.44 16.37 -11.78
CA MET A 190 5.31 15.09 -12.47
C MET A 190 3.98 15.09 -13.23
N PRO A 191 3.86 14.32 -14.33
CA PRO A 191 2.61 14.23 -15.07
C PRO A 191 1.45 13.73 -14.18
N ASP A 192 0.23 14.22 -14.45
CA ASP A 192 -1.02 13.75 -13.79
C ASP A 192 -1.40 12.29 -14.15
N ASP A 193 -0.53 11.57 -14.87
CA ASP A 193 -0.67 10.15 -15.12
C ASP A 193 -0.29 9.37 -13.86
N MET A 194 -1.25 8.67 -13.27
CA MET A 194 -1.09 7.84 -12.07
C MET A 194 0.11 6.88 -12.19
N SER A 195 0.31 6.27 -13.35
CA SER A 195 1.40 5.31 -13.60
C SER A 195 2.78 5.97 -13.70
N GLN A 196 2.82 7.29 -13.86
CA GLN A 196 4.02 8.12 -13.88
C GLN A 196 4.16 8.97 -12.62
N SER A 197 3.21 8.91 -11.69
CA SER A 197 3.26 9.63 -10.42
C SER A 197 4.54 9.34 -9.64
N LEU A 198 4.91 10.24 -8.73
CA LEU A 198 6.11 10.05 -7.92
C LEU A 198 6.00 8.76 -7.09
N GLY A 199 4.84 8.48 -6.48
CA GLY A 199 4.59 7.22 -5.78
C GLY A 199 4.78 5.98 -6.65
N ALA A 200 4.30 6.00 -7.90
CA ALA A 200 4.48 4.89 -8.84
C ALA A 200 5.97 4.58 -9.12
N GLN A 201 6.85 5.58 -9.09
CA GLN A 201 8.29 5.36 -9.30
C GLN A 201 8.95 4.59 -8.15
N PHE A 202 8.39 4.68 -6.94
CA PHE A 202 8.87 3.99 -5.73
C PHE A 202 8.06 2.73 -5.41
N ALA A 203 7.08 2.39 -6.25
CA ALA A 203 6.22 1.22 -6.05
C ALA A 203 6.96 -0.08 -6.36
N GLN A 204 6.86 -1.04 -5.45
CA GLN A 204 7.18 -2.42 -5.75
C GLN A 204 6.14 -3.02 -6.72
N LYS A 205 6.55 -4.03 -7.49
CA LYS A 205 5.68 -4.69 -8.48
C LYS A 205 5.54 -6.17 -8.16
N VAL A 206 4.31 -6.67 -8.15
CA VAL A 206 4.04 -8.10 -8.05
C VAL A 206 3.91 -8.66 -9.46
N LYS A 207 4.90 -9.47 -9.86
CA LYS A 207 4.94 -10.13 -11.16
C LYS A 207 4.46 -11.58 -11.03
N ILE A 208 3.49 -11.93 -11.86
CA ILE A 208 2.84 -13.23 -11.89
C ILE A 208 3.13 -13.85 -13.25
N ILE A 209 3.80 -14.99 -13.28
CA ILE A 209 4.17 -15.68 -14.53
C ILE A 209 3.56 -17.08 -14.47
N CYS A 210 2.72 -17.40 -15.44
CA CYS A 210 1.97 -18.63 -15.48
C CYS A 210 2.41 -19.51 -16.66
N GLN A 211 2.52 -20.81 -16.41
CA GLN A 211 2.92 -21.81 -17.41
C GLN A 211 1.73 -22.38 -18.16
#